data_AF-A0A3D3G052-F1
#
_entry.id   AF-A0A3D3G052-F1
#
_cell.length_a   1.000
_cell.length_b   1.000
_cell.length_c   1.000
_cell.angle_alpha   90.00
_cell.angle_beta   90.00
_cell.angle_gamma   90.00
#
_symmetry.space_group_name_H-M   'P 1'
#
loop_
_entity.id
_entity.type
_entity.pdbx_description
1 polymer ?
#
loop_
_entity_poly.entity_id
_entity_poly.type
_entity_poly.pdbx_seq_one_letter_code
_entity_poly.pdbx_strand_id
1 'polypeptide(L)' 'MTYQHILVPVDGSPTSLAAVKQAADIAKAFGSKVTAVCVLSVEPFIAVEFVDTQTLVEDYRNKAKQEIQKTLDQ' A
#
# COMPACT_ATOMS: atom_id res chain seq x y z
N MET A 1 -4.48 -26.92 -9.11
CA MET A 1 -4.10 -25.55 -9.53
C MET A 1 -3.62 -24.81 -8.30
N THR A 2 -2.36 -24.43 -8.24
CA THR A 2 -1.80 -23.59 -7.17
C THR A 2 -1.80 -22.12 -7.60
N TYR A 3 -2.00 -21.20 -6.66
CA TYR A 3 -1.87 -19.77 -6.94
C TYR A 3 -0.42 -19.45 -7.28
N GLN A 4 -0.16 -18.88 -8.45
CA GLN A 4 1.22 -18.55 -8.89
C GLN A 4 1.67 -17.18 -8.38
N HIS A 5 0.73 -16.25 -8.22
CA HIS A 5 0.98 -14.91 -7.73
C HIS A 5 -0.18 -14.44 -6.85
N ILE A 6 0.14 -14.03 -5.63
CA ILE A 6 -0.80 -13.58 -4.61
C ILE A 6 -0.66 -12.07 -4.46
N LEU A 7 -1.74 -11.33 -4.70
CA LEU A 7 -1.82 -9.89 -4.44
C LEU A 7 -2.48 -9.69 -3.07
N VAL A 8 -1.84 -8.91 -2.19
CA VAL A 8 -2.31 -8.68 -0.81
C VAL A 8 -2.51 -7.18 -0.61
N PRO A 9 -3.75 -6.69 -0.47
CA PRO A 9 -4.02 -5.32 -0.06
C PRO A 9 -3.59 -5.10 1.41
N VAL A 10 -2.94 -3.97 1.68
CA VAL A 10 -2.44 -3.60 3.00
C VAL A 10 -2.84 -2.15 3.32
N ASP A 11 -3.50 -1.97 4.45
CA ASP A 11 -3.93 -0.67 4.99
C ASP A 11 -3.25 -0.30 6.32
N GLY A 12 -2.32 -1.14 6.79
CA GLY A 12 -1.61 -0.97 8.06
C GLY A 12 -2.35 -1.49 9.29
N SER A 13 -3.59 -1.98 9.14
CA SER A 13 -4.31 -2.63 10.24
C SER A 13 -3.66 -3.96 10.64
N PRO A 14 -3.76 -4.41 11.91
CA PRO A 14 -3.26 -5.72 12.32
C PRO A 14 -3.81 -6.87 11.47
N THR A 15 -5.06 -6.77 11.02
CA THR A 15 -5.69 -7.77 10.15
C THR A 15 -5.05 -7.83 8.77
N SER A 16 -4.74 -6.68 8.16
CA SER A 16 -4.06 -6.65 6.86
C SER A 16 -2.64 -7.22 6.95
N LEU A 17 -1.92 -6.93 8.04
CA LEU A 17 -0.58 -7.48 8.29
C LEU A 17 -0.61 -9.01 8.52
N ALA A 18 -1.62 -9.52 9.24
CA ALA A 18 -1.83 -10.95 9.40
C ALA A 18 -2.09 -11.65 8.05
N ALA A 19 -2.81 -10.99 7.13
CA ALA A 19 -3.04 -11.50 5.78
C ALA A 19 -1.74 -11.59 4.97
N VAL A 20 -0.83 -10.62 5.10
CA VAL A 20 0.51 -10.67 4.47
C VAL A 20 1.29 -11.89 4.98
N LYS A 21 1.29 -12.14 6.28
CA LYS A 21 1.94 -13.31 6.87
C LYS A 21 1.37 -14.61 6.29
N GLN A 22 0.05 -14.73 6.24
CA GLN A 22 -0.60 -15.93 5.71
C GLN A 22 -0.28 -16.13 4.22
N ALA A 23 -0.29 -15.06 3.42
CA ALA A 23 0.07 -15.12 2.01
C ALA A 23 1.53 -15.56 1.81
N ALA A 24 2.45 -15.10 2.65
CA ALA A 24 3.85 -15.52 2.64
C ALA A 24 4.01 -17.01 2.97
N ASP A 25 3.25 -17.52 3.94
CA ASP A 25 3.27 -18.94 4.32
C ASP A 25 2.75 -19.82 3.16
N ILE A 26 1.67 -19.40 2.48
CA ILE A 26 1.16 -20.06 1.27
C ILE A 26 2.22 -20.01 0.15
N ALA A 27 2.80 -18.84 -0.11
CA ALA A 27 3.76 -18.66 -1.19
C ALA A 27 5.01 -19.54 -1.02
N LYS A 28 5.53 -19.65 0.21
CA LYS A 28 6.65 -20.56 0.53
C LYS A 28 6.30 -22.03 0.28
N ALA A 29 5.09 -22.45 0.65
CA ALA A 29 4.66 -23.83 0.47
C ALA A 29 4.49 -24.24 -1.00
N PHE A 30 4.13 -23.29 -1.88
CA PHE A 30 3.77 -23.57 -3.27
C PHE A 30 4.66 -22.91 -4.33
N GLY A 31 5.73 -22.22 -3.92
CA GLY A 31 6.64 -21.52 -4.85
C GLY A 31 6.01 -20.29 -5.52
N SER A 32 5.03 -19.65 -4.88
CA SER A 32 4.32 -18.50 -5.42
C SER A 32 5.07 -17.18 -5.20
N LYS A 33 4.73 -16.16 -5.98
CA LYS A 33 5.12 -14.76 -5.70
C LYS A 33 4.07 -14.06 -4.84
N VAL A 34 4.49 -13.14 -3.97
CA VAL A 34 3.58 -12.23 -3.25
C VAL A 34 3.86 -10.79 -3.63
N THR A 35 2.81 -10.00 -3.83
CA THR A 35 2.90 -8.54 -3.95
C THR A 35 1.95 -7.92 -2.94
N ALA A 36 2.50 -7.15 -1.99
CA ALA A 36 1.70 -6.29 -1.13
C ALA A 36 1.39 -4.98 -1.87
N VAL A 37 0.17 -4.47 -1.73
CA VAL A 37 -0.26 -3.21 -2.33
C VAL A 37 -0.98 -2.36 -1.29
N CYS A 38 -0.56 -1.10 -1.15
CA CYS A 38 -1.25 -0.10 -0.34
C CYS A 38 -1.79 0.97 -1.28
N VAL A 39 -3.05 1.36 -1.11
CA VAL A 39 -3.71 2.37 -1.93
C VAL A 39 -4.02 3.58 -1.05
N LEU A 40 -3.56 4.74 -1.50
CA LEU A 40 -3.79 6.01 -0.80
C LEU A 40 -4.59 6.94 -1.71
N SER A 41 -5.70 7.45 -1.19
CA SER A 41 -6.48 8.48 -1.86
C SER A 41 -5.81 9.84 -1.63
N VAL A 42 -5.37 10.48 -2.70
CA VAL A 42 -4.96 11.89 -2.65
C VAL A 42 -6.23 12.73 -2.77
N GLU A 43 -6.50 13.56 -1.76
CA GLU A 43 -7.74 14.34 -1.67
C GLU A 43 -7.88 15.29 -2.88
N PRO A 44 -9.08 15.42 -3.50
CA PRO A 44 -9.24 15.99 -4.84
C PRO A 44 -9.28 17.53 -4.91
N PHE A 45 -8.71 18.26 -3.94
CA PHE A 45 -8.62 19.73 -4.03
C PHE A 45 -7.71 20.24 -5.15
N ILE A 46 -7.30 19.36 -6.08
CA ILE A 46 -6.58 19.64 -7.32
C ILE A 46 -7.45 20.42 -8.35
N ALA A 47 -8.76 20.58 -8.11
CA ALA A 47 -9.68 21.27 -9.03
C ALA A 47 -10.06 22.71 -8.64
N VAL A 48 -9.32 23.36 -7.73
CA VAL A 48 -9.53 24.80 -7.47
C VAL A 48 -8.63 25.59 -8.43
N GLU A 49 -9.22 26.18 -9.48
CA GLU A 49 -8.51 26.93 -10.55
C GLU A 49 -7.56 28.05 -10.06
N PHE A 50 -7.62 28.41 -8.77
CA PHE A 50 -6.91 29.55 -8.19
C PHE A 50 -5.82 29.17 -7.16
N VAL A 51 -5.52 27.89 -6.97
CA VAL A 51 -4.50 27.44 -6.00
C VAL A 51 -3.41 26.65 -6.75
N ASP A 52 -2.15 27.06 -6.60
CA ASP A 52 -1.01 26.23 -7.00
C ASP A 52 -0.93 25.03 -6.05
N THR A 53 -1.56 23.93 -6.46
CA THR A 53 -1.62 22.70 -5.67
C THR A 53 -0.39 21.82 -5.86
N GLN A 54 0.63 22.23 -6.63
CA GLN A 54 1.81 21.38 -6.88
C GLN A 54 2.55 21.03 -5.58
N THR A 55 2.78 22.04 -4.73
CA THR A 55 3.40 21.86 -3.41
C THR A 55 2.55 21.01 -2.49
N LEU A 56 1.23 21.23 -2.50
CA LEU A 56 0.27 20.45 -1.70
C LEU A 56 0.28 18.97 -2.12
N VAL A 57 0.19 18.68 -3.42
CA VAL A 57 0.23 17.32 -3.95
C VAL A 57 1.54 16.63 -3.59
N GLU A 58 2.68 17.33 -3.69
CA GLU A 58 3.98 16.77 -3.31
C GLU A 58 4.08 16.50 -1.81
N ASP A 59 3.56 17.39 -0.97
CA ASP A 59 3.49 17.20 0.49
C ASP A 59 2.62 15.99 0.86
N TYR A 60 1.44 15.84 0.24
CA TYR A 60 0.59 14.67 0.45
C TYR A 60 1.26 13.38 -0.03
N ARG A 61 1.96 13.42 -1.17
CA ARG A 61 2.72 12.28 -1.69
C ARG A 61 3.86 11.89 -0.74
N ASN A 62 4.54 12.85 -0.14
CA ASN A 62 5.63 12.59 0.80
C ASN A 62 5.12 12.04 2.13
N LYS A 63 4.03 12.58 2.68
CA LYS A 63 3.35 12.02 3.87
C LYS A 63 2.87 10.60 3.60
N ALA A 64 2.25 10.37 2.45
CA ALA A 64 1.82 9.05 1.99
C ALA A 64 2.98 8.03 1.98
N LYS A 65 4.13 8.39 1.41
CA LYS A 65 5.34 7.54 1.41
C LYS A 65 5.85 7.27 2.83
N GLN A 66 5.85 8.27 3.71
CA GLN A 66 6.30 8.10 5.10
C GLN A 66 5.40 7.14 5.88
N GLU A 67 4.08 7.23 5.73
CA GLU A 67 3.15 6.32 6.39
C GLU A 67 3.31 4.89 5.89
N ILE A 68 3.46 4.69 4.57
CA ILE A 68 3.78 3.37 4.00
C ILE A 68 5.09 2.82 4.58
N GLN A 69 6.14 3.64 4.68
CA GLN A 69 7.41 3.20 5.24
C GLN A 69 7.28 2.74 6.69
N LYS A 70 6.53 3.48 7.52
CA LYS A 70 6.25 3.07 8.91
C LYS A 70 5.55 1.72 8.98
N THR A 71 4.60 1.45 8.09
CA THR A 71 3.94 0.13 8.02
C THR A 71 4.90 -0.98 7.60
N LEU A 72 5.90 -0.69 6.75
CA LEU A 72 6.92 -1.66 6.35
C LEU A 72 7.96 -1.94 7.44
N ASP A 73 8.22 -0.96 8.32
CA ASP A 73 9.21 -1.06 9.40
C ASP A 73 8.68 -1.76 10.67
N GLN A 74 7.38 -2.10 10.72
CA GLN A 74 6.74 -2.87 11.79
C GLN A 74 6.98 -4.38 11.65
#